data_AF-A0A258JIC0-F1
#
_entry.id   AF-A0A258JIC0-F1
#
_cell.length_a   1.000
_cell.length_b   1.000
_cell.length_c   1.000
_cell.angle_alpha   90.00
_cell.angle_beta   90.00
_cell.angle_gamma   90.00
#
_symmetry.space_group_name_H-M   'P 1'
#
loop_
_entity.id
_entity.type
_entity.pdbx_description
1 polymer ?
#
loop_
_entity_poly.entity_id
_entity_poly.type
_entity_poly.pdbx_seq_one_letter_code
_entity_poly.pdbx_strand_id
1 'polypeptide(L)'
;MDRRNALKLGVSALAGLYLSPLLGQSHILNTPAFKGPFQPTWDSLEKYQVPDWFRDAKFGMWAHWGPQCEPEAGDWYGRGMYEEGSRQYKFHVEKYGHPSKFGFKDVINVWKADNWNPEELVNLYKNSGAKYFMAMANHHDNLDLYDSKYQPNWNSTKIGPKKDIIAGWEKAARKAGLPFAVSVHAAHAWNWFDTSQGADKNGALAGVPYDGKLTKADGKGTWWEGLDPQDLYAQNHPLSAKPSDRSSVHSQWDWADGASIPSSAYSEKFHDRTIDLIDKYNPDMIYFDDTALPLWPVSDAGLRIAAHMYNKSLQKNNAVQAVITGKILNEQQKKAIVWDIEKGQSNAIEPLPWQTDTCLGNWHYDRGVYNNKRYKSAKTVIHT
;
A
#
# COMPACT_ATOMS: atom_id res chain seq x y z
N MET A 1 -27.00 3.73 50.28
CA MET A 1 -26.71 4.75 49.23
C MET A 1 -25.26 4.57 48.82
N ASP A 2 -25.06 4.30 47.53
CA ASP A 2 -24.14 3.28 47.07
C ASP A 2 -22.74 3.83 46.71
N ARG A 3 -21.70 3.08 47.10
CA ARG A 3 -20.26 3.41 47.00
C ARG A 3 -19.69 3.37 45.56
N ARG A 4 -20.53 3.52 44.52
CA ARG A 4 -20.14 3.37 43.11
C ARG A 4 -20.03 4.68 42.30
N ASN A 5 -20.33 5.84 42.88
CA ASN A 5 -20.30 7.12 42.15
C ASN A 5 -19.21 8.12 42.57
N ALA A 6 -18.28 7.75 43.46
CA ALA A 6 -17.19 8.63 43.90
C ALA A 6 -15.84 8.42 43.16
N LEU A 7 -15.80 7.58 42.13
CA LEU A 7 -14.56 7.20 41.41
C LEU A 7 -14.53 7.62 39.93
N LYS A 8 -15.36 8.61 39.54
CA LYS A 8 -15.41 9.16 38.17
C LYS A 8 -15.06 10.65 38.05
N LEU A 9 -14.51 11.27 39.10
CA LEU A 9 -14.15 12.70 39.12
C LEU A 9 -12.67 12.97 39.46
N GLY A 10 -11.78 11.98 39.28
CA GLY A 10 -10.40 12.05 39.78
C GLY A 10 -9.28 11.67 38.82
N VAL A 11 -9.47 11.67 37.49
CA VAL A 11 -8.37 11.42 36.52
C VAL A 11 -8.32 12.41 35.34
N SER A 12 -9.25 13.36 35.25
CA SER A 12 -9.27 14.36 34.17
C SER A 12 -8.30 15.55 34.36
N ALA A 13 -7.23 15.41 35.17
CA ALA A 13 -6.28 16.49 35.44
C ALA A 13 -4.79 16.09 35.31
N LEU A 14 -4.46 14.93 34.73
CA LEU A 14 -3.07 14.53 34.47
C LEU A 14 -2.78 14.04 33.04
N ALA A 15 -3.72 14.20 32.10
CA ALA A 15 -3.48 13.98 30.67
C ALA A 15 -2.91 15.22 29.95
N GLY A 16 -2.31 16.16 30.69
CA GLY A 16 -1.81 17.45 30.18
C GLY A 16 -0.28 17.61 30.17
N LEU A 17 0.49 16.59 30.55
CA LEU A 17 1.96 16.72 30.72
C LEU A 17 2.74 15.47 30.27
N TYR A 18 2.37 14.89 29.13
CA TYR A 18 3.28 14.06 28.33
C TYR A 18 3.26 14.50 26.86
N LEU A 19 3.40 15.82 26.65
CA LEU A 19 4.00 16.34 25.43
C LEU A 19 5.46 15.88 25.43
N SER A 20 5.72 14.73 24.81
CA SER A 20 7.08 14.31 24.50
C SER A 20 7.77 15.39 23.67
N PRO A 21 9.04 15.74 23.94
CA PRO A 21 9.77 16.78 23.22
C PRO A 21 10.26 16.27 21.85
N LEU A 22 9.35 15.73 21.04
CA LEU A 22 9.61 15.39 19.63
C LEU A 22 9.16 16.51 18.67
N LEU A 23 8.61 17.60 19.19
CA LEU A 23 8.52 18.89 18.50
C LEU A 23 9.84 19.63 18.68
N GLY A 24 10.90 19.16 18.02
CA GLY A 24 12.23 19.71 18.28
C GLY A 24 13.34 19.34 17.31
N GLN A 25 13.05 18.75 16.16
CA GLN A 25 13.97 18.73 15.02
C GLN A 25 13.17 18.90 13.74
N SER A 26 12.69 20.13 13.52
CA SER A 26 12.49 20.58 12.14
C SER A 26 13.86 20.63 11.49
N HIS A 27 14.30 19.51 10.95
CA HIS A 27 15.20 19.57 9.81
C HIS A 27 14.42 20.32 8.74
N ILE A 28 14.65 21.63 8.66
CA ILE A 28 14.42 22.39 7.44
C ILE A 28 15.39 21.77 6.44
N LEU A 29 14.99 20.62 5.89
CA LEU A 29 15.54 20.13 4.65
C LEU A 29 15.34 21.28 3.67
N ASN A 30 16.41 21.63 2.98
CA ASN A 30 16.42 22.68 1.98
C ASN A 30 15.58 22.16 0.80
N THR A 31 14.26 22.16 0.96
CA THR A 31 13.31 21.63 -0.02
C THR A 31 13.42 22.55 -1.25
N PRO A 32 13.68 22.00 -2.45
CA PRO A 32 13.59 22.78 -3.67
C PRO A 32 12.26 23.55 -3.68
N ALA A 33 12.27 24.80 -4.14
CA ALA A 33 11.07 25.63 -4.16
C ALA A 33 9.92 24.85 -4.83
N PHE A 34 8.89 24.53 -4.05
CA PHE A 34 7.77 23.73 -4.52
C PHE A 34 7.02 24.54 -5.59
N LYS A 35 6.91 23.99 -6.81
CA LYS A 35 6.30 24.70 -7.93
C LYS A 35 4.78 24.60 -7.87
N GLY A 36 4.11 25.68 -7.50
CA GLY A 36 2.65 25.83 -7.56
C GLY A 36 2.02 26.30 -6.25
N PRO A 37 0.70 26.55 -6.25
CA PRO A 37 -0.01 27.09 -5.08
C PRO A 37 -0.20 26.10 -3.93
N PHE A 38 -0.14 24.79 -4.18
CA PHE A 38 -0.17 23.78 -3.12
C PHE A 38 1.22 23.56 -2.54
N GLN A 39 1.36 23.77 -1.24
CA GLN A 39 2.55 23.49 -0.44
C GLN A 39 2.36 22.18 0.35
N PRO A 40 3.45 21.51 0.76
CA PRO A 40 3.38 20.24 1.50
C PRO A 40 2.97 20.43 2.97
N THR A 41 1.82 21.05 3.21
CA THR A 41 1.23 21.26 4.54
C THR A 41 -0.28 21.04 4.47
N TRP A 42 -0.87 20.50 5.54
CA TRP A 42 -2.33 20.29 5.59
C TRP A 42 -3.12 21.58 5.35
N ASP A 43 -2.69 22.70 5.94
CA ASP A 43 -3.28 24.04 5.73
C ASP A 43 -3.26 24.48 4.26
N SER A 44 -2.24 24.08 3.49
CA SER A 44 -2.22 24.38 2.07
C SER A 44 -3.07 23.41 1.25
N LEU A 45 -3.11 22.13 1.65
CA LEU A 45 -3.83 21.08 0.92
C LEU A 45 -5.34 21.17 1.12
N GLU A 46 -5.85 21.71 2.23
CA GLU A 46 -7.30 21.88 2.47
C GLU A 46 -8.00 22.85 1.49
N LYS A 47 -7.25 23.54 0.64
CA LYS A 47 -7.77 24.31 -0.51
C LYS A 47 -8.27 23.41 -1.65
N TYR A 48 -8.00 22.12 -1.57
CA TYR A 48 -8.44 21.11 -2.53
C TYR A 48 -9.97 21.03 -2.58
N GLN A 49 -10.49 20.71 -3.76
CA GLN A 49 -11.88 20.38 -3.99
C GLN A 49 -11.94 19.09 -4.80
N VAL A 50 -12.77 18.15 -4.35
CA VAL A 50 -12.95 16.88 -5.05
C VAL A 50 -13.57 17.16 -6.43
N PRO A 51 -12.94 16.71 -7.52
CA PRO A 51 -13.39 17.01 -8.88
C PRO A 51 -14.70 16.30 -9.21
N ASP A 52 -15.52 16.95 -10.05
CA ASP A 52 -16.86 16.45 -10.39
C ASP A 52 -16.83 15.09 -11.07
N TRP A 53 -15.81 14.78 -11.87
CA TRP A 53 -15.70 13.45 -12.51
C TRP A 53 -15.71 12.32 -11.48
N PHE A 54 -15.04 12.49 -10.33
CA PHE A 54 -14.98 11.47 -9.28
C PHE A 54 -16.31 11.40 -8.54
N ARG A 55 -16.89 12.57 -8.25
CA ARG A 55 -18.22 12.67 -7.64
C ARG A 55 -19.27 11.99 -8.50
N ASP A 56 -19.18 12.08 -9.83
CA ASP A 56 -20.14 11.51 -10.78
C ASP A 56 -19.85 10.04 -11.12
N ALA A 57 -18.64 9.55 -10.92
CA ALA A 57 -18.24 8.20 -11.29
C ALA A 57 -19.02 7.11 -10.54
N LYS A 58 -19.23 7.29 -9.22
CA LYS A 58 -19.92 6.38 -8.27
C LYS A 58 -19.35 4.97 -8.12
N PHE A 59 -18.79 4.38 -9.18
CA PHE A 59 -18.34 2.99 -9.21
C PHE A 59 -17.08 2.87 -10.08
N GLY A 60 -16.05 2.24 -9.54
CA GLY A 60 -14.82 1.88 -10.24
C GLY A 60 -14.43 0.43 -9.99
N MET A 61 -13.47 -0.06 -10.77
CA MET A 61 -12.94 -1.40 -10.61
C MET A 61 -11.46 -1.37 -10.27
N TRP A 62 -11.07 -2.16 -9.27
CA TRP A 62 -9.68 -2.26 -8.81
C TRP A 62 -9.09 -3.64 -9.11
N ALA A 63 -8.02 -3.66 -9.89
CA ALA A 63 -7.16 -4.83 -10.04
C ALA A 63 -6.08 -4.84 -8.96
N HIS A 64 -6.38 -5.48 -7.82
CA HIS A 64 -5.41 -5.76 -6.76
C HIS A 64 -4.55 -6.98 -7.11
N TRP A 65 -3.67 -6.81 -8.09
CA TRP A 65 -3.00 -7.93 -8.77
C TRP A 65 -1.50 -7.70 -8.92
N GLY A 66 -0.72 -8.65 -8.41
CA GLY A 66 0.74 -8.62 -8.38
C GLY A 66 1.31 -10.00 -8.00
N PRO A 67 2.60 -10.10 -7.64
CA PRO A 67 3.27 -11.38 -7.36
C PRO A 67 2.64 -12.16 -6.19
N GLN A 68 1.97 -11.50 -5.24
CA GLN A 68 1.22 -12.19 -4.18
C GLN A 68 0.05 -13.04 -4.70
N CYS A 69 -0.40 -12.85 -5.95
CA CYS A 69 -1.40 -13.71 -6.57
C CYS A 69 -0.82 -15.02 -7.14
N GLU A 70 0.49 -15.11 -7.40
CA GLU A 70 1.16 -16.30 -7.97
C GLU A 70 0.93 -17.60 -7.16
N PRO A 71 0.94 -17.56 -5.82
CA PRO A 71 0.66 -18.75 -5.01
C PRO A 71 -0.82 -19.10 -4.97
N GLU A 72 -1.72 -18.16 -5.32
CA GLU A 72 -3.17 -18.32 -5.28
C GLU A 72 -3.71 -18.61 -3.87
N ALA A 73 -3.02 -18.11 -2.85
CA ALA A 73 -3.27 -18.40 -1.43
C ALA A 73 -3.78 -17.18 -0.65
N GLY A 74 -4.43 -16.25 -1.35
CA GLY A 74 -5.14 -15.12 -0.79
C GLY A 74 -4.26 -13.99 -0.27
N ASP A 75 -4.93 -13.06 0.40
CA ASP A 75 -4.35 -11.77 0.77
C ASP A 75 -3.21 -11.85 1.80
N TRP A 76 -2.29 -10.89 1.72
CA TRP A 76 -1.08 -10.78 2.53
C TRP A 76 -0.16 -12.01 2.48
N TYR A 77 -0.15 -12.74 1.36
CA TYR A 77 0.71 -13.91 1.21
C TYR A 77 2.18 -13.59 1.44
N GLY A 78 2.64 -12.43 0.95
CA GLY A 78 4.03 -12.00 1.09
C GLY A 78 4.51 -12.08 2.54
N ARG A 79 3.70 -11.58 3.48
CA ARG A 79 3.96 -11.69 4.93
C ARG A 79 3.66 -13.08 5.47
N GLY A 80 2.46 -13.61 5.20
CA GLY A 80 1.96 -14.82 5.86
C GLY A 80 2.73 -16.09 5.55
N MET A 81 3.48 -16.12 4.43
CA MET A 81 4.38 -17.24 4.13
C MET A 81 5.58 -17.35 5.09
N TYR A 82 5.92 -16.30 5.84
CA TYR A 82 6.99 -16.31 6.87
C TYR A 82 6.45 -16.54 8.29
N GLU A 83 5.13 -16.56 8.48
CA GLU A 83 4.50 -16.80 9.77
C GLU A 83 4.40 -18.32 10.03
N GLU A 84 5.42 -18.90 10.69
CA GLU A 84 5.53 -20.35 10.97
C GLU A 84 4.19 -20.94 11.46
N GLY A 85 3.73 -22.00 10.79
CA GLY A 85 2.49 -22.71 11.13
C GLY A 85 1.19 -22.08 10.62
N SER A 86 1.23 -20.87 10.03
CA SER A 86 0.07 -20.26 9.38
C SER A 86 -0.41 -21.08 8.18
N ARG A 87 -1.63 -20.80 7.69
CA ARG A 87 -2.17 -21.42 6.46
C ARG A 87 -1.24 -21.19 5.27
N GLN A 88 -0.77 -19.95 5.10
CA GLN A 88 0.05 -19.54 3.96
C GLN A 88 1.46 -20.12 4.04
N TYR A 89 2.06 -20.16 5.24
CA TYR A 89 3.34 -20.84 5.49
C TYR A 89 3.26 -22.33 5.12
N LYS A 90 2.25 -23.05 5.62
CA LYS A 90 2.09 -24.50 5.34
C LYS A 90 1.95 -24.77 3.84
N PHE A 91 1.12 -23.97 3.17
CA PHE A 91 0.97 -24.04 1.72
C PHE A 91 2.29 -23.72 0.99
N HIS A 92 3.04 -22.72 1.46
CA HIS A 92 4.33 -22.35 0.89
C HIS A 92 5.34 -23.50 0.99
N VAL A 93 5.47 -24.12 2.17
CA VAL A 93 6.36 -25.27 2.39
C VAL A 93 5.99 -26.44 1.49
N GLU A 94 4.69 -26.74 1.33
CA GLU A 94 4.22 -27.80 0.45
C GLU A 94 4.49 -27.51 -1.04
N LYS A 95 4.22 -26.28 -1.49
CA LYS A 95 4.31 -25.90 -2.91
C LYS A 95 5.74 -25.59 -3.37
N TYR A 96 6.52 -24.90 -2.55
CA TYR A 96 7.80 -24.31 -2.93
C TYR A 96 8.98 -24.78 -2.07
N GLY A 97 8.71 -25.29 -0.86
CA GLY A 97 9.72 -25.63 0.12
C GLY A 97 9.89 -24.53 1.18
N HIS A 98 10.89 -24.69 2.04
CA HIS A 98 11.05 -23.83 3.21
C HIS A 98 11.34 -22.36 2.84
N PRO A 99 10.74 -21.35 3.52
CA PRO A 99 10.89 -19.92 3.17
C PRO A 99 12.33 -19.38 3.19
N SER A 100 13.24 -20.00 3.96
CA SER A 100 14.68 -19.65 3.94
C SER A 100 15.43 -20.14 2.70
N LYS A 101 14.82 -21.00 1.88
CA LYS A 101 15.38 -21.53 0.63
C LYS A 101 14.65 -20.99 -0.59
N PHE A 102 13.33 -20.89 -0.50
CA PHE A 102 12.47 -20.27 -1.49
C PHE A 102 11.66 -19.18 -0.80
N GLY A 103 12.10 -17.93 -0.90
CA GLY A 103 11.42 -16.79 -0.28
C GLY A 103 10.53 -16.04 -1.25
N PHE A 104 9.98 -14.91 -0.83
CA PHE A 104 9.06 -14.14 -1.65
C PHE A 104 9.73 -13.56 -2.91
N LYS A 105 11.04 -13.32 -2.90
CA LYS A 105 11.83 -12.91 -4.08
C LYS A 105 11.79 -13.98 -5.16
N ASP A 106 11.73 -15.25 -4.75
CA ASP A 106 11.63 -16.39 -5.65
C ASP A 106 10.20 -16.51 -6.20
N VAL A 107 9.17 -16.22 -5.37
CA VAL A 107 7.77 -16.07 -5.82
C VAL A 107 7.65 -14.97 -6.89
N ILE A 108 8.26 -13.81 -6.64
CA ILE A 108 8.32 -12.71 -7.62
C ILE A 108 8.99 -13.18 -8.92
N ASN A 109 10.09 -13.94 -8.83
CA ASN A 109 10.79 -14.43 -10.02
C ASN A 109 9.96 -15.39 -10.87
N VAL A 110 9.14 -16.24 -10.26
CA VAL A 110 8.30 -17.20 -10.99
C VAL A 110 6.97 -16.62 -11.47
N TRP A 111 6.52 -15.47 -10.94
CA TRP A 111 5.33 -14.78 -11.44
C TRP A 111 5.57 -14.21 -12.85
N LYS A 112 4.91 -14.77 -13.88
CA LYS A 112 5.18 -14.43 -15.31
C LYS A 112 4.15 -13.57 -16.01
N ALA A 113 2.92 -13.52 -15.51
CA ALA A 113 1.81 -12.81 -16.19
C ALA A 113 1.67 -13.21 -17.68
N ASP A 114 1.83 -14.49 -18.02
CA ASP A 114 1.89 -14.94 -19.43
C ASP A 114 0.60 -14.68 -20.21
N ASN A 115 -0.55 -14.94 -19.57
CA ASN A 115 -1.87 -14.74 -20.17
C ASN A 115 -2.52 -13.40 -19.77
N TRP A 116 -1.72 -12.43 -19.34
CA TRP A 116 -2.25 -11.13 -18.95
C TRP A 116 -2.64 -10.30 -20.16
N ASN A 117 -3.94 -10.03 -20.28
CA ASN A 117 -4.54 -9.18 -21.30
C ASN A 117 -5.29 -8.00 -20.65
N PRO A 118 -4.64 -6.85 -20.45
CA PRO A 118 -5.26 -5.73 -19.76
C PRO A 118 -6.44 -5.12 -20.54
N GLU A 119 -6.41 -5.16 -21.87
CA GLU A 119 -7.50 -4.61 -22.69
C GLU A 119 -8.81 -5.40 -22.52
N GLU A 120 -8.73 -6.72 -22.53
CA GLU A 120 -9.89 -7.59 -22.29
C GLU A 120 -10.51 -7.35 -20.90
N LEU A 121 -9.66 -7.31 -19.87
CA LEU A 121 -10.09 -7.14 -18.48
C LEU A 121 -10.69 -5.75 -18.25
N VAL A 122 -10.04 -4.68 -18.72
CA VAL A 122 -10.58 -3.31 -18.59
C VAL A 122 -11.90 -3.15 -19.35
N ASN A 123 -12.02 -3.73 -20.55
CA ASN A 123 -13.28 -3.70 -21.30
C ASN A 123 -14.39 -4.46 -20.56
N LEU A 124 -14.08 -5.61 -19.95
CA LEU A 124 -15.02 -6.32 -19.09
C LEU A 124 -15.48 -5.44 -17.92
N TYR A 125 -14.55 -4.76 -17.24
CA TYR A 125 -14.86 -3.88 -16.11
C TYR A 125 -15.73 -2.68 -16.54
N LYS A 126 -15.40 -2.05 -17.67
CA LYS A 126 -16.22 -1.00 -18.27
C LYS A 126 -17.64 -1.50 -18.57
N ASN A 127 -17.76 -2.68 -19.17
CA ASN A 127 -19.05 -3.28 -19.50
C ASN A 127 -19.88 -3.64 -18.25
N SER A 128 -19.22 -3.86 -17.11
CA SER A 128 -19.90 -4.01 -15.81
C SER A 128 -20.39 -2.69 -15.19
N GLY A 129 -20.06 -1.55 -15.82
CA GLY A 129 -20.52 -0.22 -15.42
C GLY A 129 -19.46 0.67 -14.78
N ALA A 130 -18.22 0.18 -14.61
CA ALA A 130 -17.13 0.94 -14.01
C ALA A 130 -16.88 2.26 -14.77
N LYS A 131 -16.72 3.35 -14.02
CA LYS A 131 -16.47 4.70 -14.54
C LYS A 131 -15.03 5.17 -14.37
N TYR A 132 -14.23 4.41 -13.64
CA TYR A 132 -12.77 4.51 -13.60
C TYR A 132 -12.16 3.14 -13.34
N PHE A 133 -10.87 2.99 -13.63
CA PHE A 133 -10.12 1.76 -13.37
C PHE A 133 -8.89 2.04 -12.52
N MET A 134 -8.65 1.20 -11.51
CA MET A 134 -7.51 1.29 -10.61
C MET A 134 -6.60 0.06 -10.74
N ALA A 135 -5.30 0.29 -10.89
CA ALA A 135 -4.28 -0.76 -10.88
C ALA A 135 -3.38 -0.65 -9.64
N MET A 136 -2.99 -1.77 -9.05
CA MET A 136 -2.00 -1.76 -7.97
C MET A 136 -0.60 -1.45 -8.52
N ALA A 137 0.05 -0.39 -8.04
CA ALA A 137 1.41 -0.02 -8.44
C ALA A 137 2.48 -0.69 -7.59
N ASN A 138 2.20 -0.89 -6.30
CA ASN A 138 2.94 -1.74 -5.39
C ASN A 138 2.05 -2.14 -4.21
N HIS A 139 2.38 -3.25 -3.57
CA HIS A 139 1.79 -3.64 -2.29
C HIS A 139 2.82 -3.45 -1.15
N HIS A 140 2.47 -3.91 0.06
CA HIS A 140 3.41 -4.02 1.18
C HIS A 140 4.57 -5.00 0.95
N ASP A 141 4.54 -5.79 -0.14
CA ASP A 141 5.68 -6.60 -0.58
C ASP A 141 6.81 -5.78 -1.24
N ASN A 142 6.57 -4.47 -1.42
CA ASN A 142 7.51 -3.46 -1.85
C ASN A 142 8.03 -3.58 -3.30
N LEU A 143 7.44 -4.43 -4.13
CA LEU A 143 7.79 -4.53 -5.54
C LEU A 143 7.02 -3.49 -6.37
N ASP A 144 7.74 -2.62 -7.09
CA ASP A 144 7.13 -1.75 -8.09
C ASP A 144 6.68 -2.55 -9.33
N LEU A 145 5.41 -2.39 -9.71
CA LEU A 145 4.80 -3.01 -10.89
C LEU A 145 4.97 -2.16 -12.17
N TYR A 146 6.03 -1.35 -12.20
CA TYR A 146 6.40 -0.44 -13.29
C TYR A 146 7.93 -0.31 -13.40
N ASP A 147 8.47 0.26 -14.49
CA ASP A 147 9.91 0.52 -14.63
C ASP A 147 10.38 1.65 -13.69
N SER A 148 10.58 1.32 -12.41
CA SER A 148 10.92 2.29 -11.36
C SER A 148 12.38 2.73 -11.44
N LYS A 149 12.60 4.05 -11.57
CA LYS A 149 13.95 4.65 -11.60
C LYS A 149 14.68 4.47 -10.25
N TYR A 150 13.91 4.48 -9.16
CA TYR A 150 14.42 4.44 -7.80
C TYR A 150 14.41 3.02 -7.20
N GLN A 151 13.94 2.04 -7.96
CA GLN A 151 14.07 0.61 -7.67
C GLN A 151 14.50 -0.14 -8.96
N PRO A 152 15.70 0.17 -9.51
CA PRO A 152 16.06 -0.15 -10.89
C PRO A 152 16.31 -1.64 -11.15
N ASN A 153 16.49 -2.43 -10.08
CA ASN A 153 16.78 -3.87 -10.15
C ASN A 153 15.59 -4.74 -9.71
N TRP A 154 14.70 -4.19 -8.88
CA TRP A 154 13.58 -4.91 -8.27
C TRP A 154 12.26 -4.26 -8.65
N ASN A 155 11.84 -4.52 -9.88
CA ASN A 155 10.53 -4.14 -10.36
C ASN A 155 10.05 -5.13 -11.43
N SER A 156 8.77 -5.09 -11.78
CA SER A 156 8.15 -6.06 -12.71
C SER A 156 8.74 -6.08 -14.13
N THR A 157 9.46 -5.03 -14.55
CA THR A 157 10.18 -5.02 -15.84
C THR A 157 11.52 -5.75 -15.77
N LYS A 158 12.07 -5.90 -14.55
CA LYS A 158 13.38 -6.52 -14.32
C LYS A 158 13.29 -7.93 -13.79
N ILE A 159 12.25 -8.30 -13.04
CA ILE A 159 12.09 -9.61 -12.41
C ILE A 159 10.64 -10.06 -12.58
N GLY A 160 10.42 -11.37 -12.69
CA GLY A 160 9.09 -11.93 -12.89
C GLY A 160 8.63 -11.77 -14.33
N PRO A 161 7.58 -10.99 -14.61
CA PRO A 161 6.93 -10.95 -15.92
C PRO A 161 7.75 -10.23 -17.00
N LYS A 162 8.76 -9.43 -16.62
CA LYS A 162 9.54 -8.58 -17.53
C LYS A 162 8.65 -7.65 -18.37
N LYS A 163 7.58 -7.17 -17.75
CA LYS A 163 6.55 -6.31 -18.36
C LYS A 163 6.31 -5.13 -17.45
N ASP A 164 6.03 -3.97 -18.05
CA ASP A 164 5.52 -2.83 -17.29
C ASP A 164 4.01 -2.99 -17.11
N ILE A 165 3.62 -3.41 -15.90
CA ILE A 165 2.24 -3.76 -15.60
C ILE A 165 1.37 -2.49 -15.53
N ILE A 166 1.89 -1.42 -14.91
CA ILE A 166 1.17 -0.14 -14.85
C ILE A 166 1.00 0.48 -16.24
N ALA A 167 2.02 0.47 -17.10
CA ALA A 167 1.90 0.99 -18.46
C ALA A 167 0.83 0.24 -19.28
N GLY A 168 0.77 -1.09 -19.17
CA GLY A 168 -0.23 -1.89 -19.89
C GLY A 168 -1.66 -1.62 -19.39
N TRP A 169 -1.84 -1.45 -18.07
CA TRP A 169 -3.12 -1.07 -17.47
C TRP A 169 -3.55 0.35 -17.84
N GLU A 170 -2.63 1.31 -17.77
CA GLU A 170 -2.84 2.71 -18.12
C GLU A 170 -3.33 2.81 -19.57
N LYS A 171 -2.59 2.23 -20.51
CA LYS A 171 -2.96 2.22 -21.93
C LYS A 171 -4.34 1.60 -22.17
N ALA A 172 -4.67 0.50 -21.49
CA ALA A 172 -5.98 -0.14 -21.60
C ALA A 172 -7.11 0.76 -21.06
N ALA A 173 -6.93 1.37 -19.89
CA ALA A 173 -7.89 2.30 -19.29
C ALA A 173 -8.13 3.54 -20.19
N ARG A 174 -7.05 4.16 -20.67
CA ARG A 174 -7.12 5.32 -21.57
C ARG A 174 -7.81 4.95 -22.89
N LYS A 175 -7.47 3.80 -23.50
CA LYS A 175 -8.13 3.31 -24.73
C LYS A 175 -9.63 3.06 -24.50
N ALA A 176 -10.01 2.57 -23.33
CA ALA A 176 -11.41 2.38 -22.94
C ALA A 176 -12.14 3.69 -22.57
N GLY A 177 -11.45 4.83 -22.53
CA GLY A 177 -12.02 6.13 -22.15
C GLY A 177 -12.34 6.23 -20.66
N LEU A 178 -11.60 5.52 -19.81
CA LEU A 178 -11.74 5.57 -18.36
C LEU A 178 -10.63 6.44 -17.74
N PRO A 179 -10.94 7.23 -16.69
CA PRO A 179 -9.93 7.71 -15.76
C PRO A 179 -9.11 6.54 -15.21
N PHE A 180 -7.80 6.76 -15.09
CA PHE A 180 -6.84 5.76 -14.65
C PHE A 180 -6.34 6.10 -13.26
N ALA A 181 -6.48 5.16 -12.34
CA ALA A 181 -6.07 5.28 -10.95
C ALA A 181 -4.96 4.26 -10.63
N VAL A 182 -4.16 4.56 -9.61
CA VAL A 182 -3.16 3.62 -9.07
C VAL A 182 -3.29 3.51 -7.56
N SER A 183 -3.03 2.33 -7.01
CA SER A 183 -2.92 2.14 -5.55
C SER A 183 -1.46 1.93 -5.13
N VAL A 184 -1.06 2.56 -4.02
CA VAL A 184 0.30 2.53 -3.47
C VAL A 184 0.22 2.17 -1.99
N HIS A 185 0.90 1.10 -1.61
CA HIS A 185 0.85 0.53 -0.26
C HIS A 185 2.25 0.35 0.35
N ALA A 186 3.30 0.69 -0.42
CA ALA A 186 4.69 0.43 -0.04
C ALA A 186 5.18 1.24 1.16
N ALA A 187 4.46 2.27 1.64
CA ALA A 187 4.86 3.00 2.83
C ALA A 187 5.04 2.05 4.04
N HIS A 188 4.09 1.13 4.23
CA HIS A 188 4.10 0.14 5.30
C HIS A 188 4.99 -1.08 5.05
N ALA A 189 5.66 -1.22 3.89
CA ALA A 189 6.53 -2.38 3.68
C ALA A 189 7.65 -2.47 4.73
N TRP A 190 8.08 -1.33 5.30
CA TRP A 190 9.05 -1.27 6.39
C TRP A 190 8.70 -2.20 7.56
N ASN A 191 7.57 -2.00 8.23
CA ASN A 191 7.17 -2.83 9.39
C ASN A 191 6.26 -4.00 9.03
N TRP A 192 5.46 -3.90 7.97
CA TRP A 192 4.61 -5.00 7.51
C TRP A 192 5.44 -6.22 7.12
N PHE A 193 6.66 -6.01 6.61
CA PHE A 193 7.51 -7.10 6.17
C PHE A 193 8.48 -7.64 7.23
N ASP A 194 8.38 -7.19 8.49
CA ASP A 194 9.22 -7.64 9.63
C ASP A 194 9.29 -9.18 9.74
N THR A 195 8.22 -9.89 9.37
CA THR A 195 8.19 -11.37 9.39
C THR A 195 9.26 -12.00 8.49
N SER A 196 9.64 -11.36 7.39
CA SER A 196 10.69 -11.83 6.48
C SER A 196 12.10 -11.76 7.09
N GLN A 197 12.27 -11.04 8.21
CA GLN A 197 13.51 -11.02 8.97
C GLN A 197 13.67 -12.23 9.89
N GLY A 198 12.58 -12.95 10.13
CA GLY A 198 12.50 -14.03 11.11
C GLY A 198 13.17 -15.32 10.66
N ALA A 199 12.88 -16.37 11.42
CA ALA A 199 13.22 -17.76 11.16
C ALA A 199 12.17 -18.65 11.82
N ASP A 200 12.04 -19.88 11.36
CA ASP A 200 11.29 -20.90 12.09
C ASP A 200 11.87 -21.11 13.49
N LYS A 201 11.01 -21.41 14.45
CA LYS A 201 11.38 -21.78 15.82
C LYS A 201 11.54 -23.28 15.99
N ASN A 202 10.94 -24.08 15.10
CA ASN A 202 10.94 -25.54 15.19
C ASN A 202 11.41 -26.20 13.88
N GLY A 203 11.70 -27.50 13.95
CA GLY A 203 12.09 -28.29 12.78
C GLY A 203 13.58 -28.16 12.40
N ALA A 204 13.96 -28.82 11.30
CA ALA A 204 15.35 -28.97 10.89
C ALA A 204 16.03 -27.66 10.43
N LEU A 205 15.24 -26.65 10.07
CA LEU A 205 15.72 -25.32 9.66
C LEU A 205 15.40 -24.24 10.71
N ALA A 206 15.11 -24.64 11.95
CA ALA A 206 14.92 -23.71 13.06
C ALA A 206 16.13 -22.78 13.21
N GLY A 207 15.86 -21.48 13.37
CA GLY A 207 16.88 -20.45 13.52
C GLY A 207 17.61 -20.05 12.23
N VAL A 208 17.32 -20.69 11.08
CA VAL A 208 17.86 -20.26 9.79
C VAL A 208 17.06 -19.05 9.29
N PRO A 209 17.69 -17.86 9.12
CA PRO A 209 16.98 -16.67 8.69
C PRO A 209 16.30 -16.83 7.33
N TYR A 210 15.16 -16.18 7.18
CA TYR A 210 14.50 -16.03 5.89
C TYR A 210 15.21 -14.99 5.00
N ASP A 211 14.70 -14.81 3.78
CA ASP A 211 15.33 -13.99 2.76
C ASP A 211 15.26 -12.48 2.99
N GLY A 212 14.49 -12.01 3.99
CA GLY A 212 14.56 -10.63 4.47
C GLY A 212 15.87 -10.27 5.16
N LYS A 213 16.71 -11.25 5.53
CA LYS A 213 18.07 -11.04 6.05
C LYS A 213 19.19 -11.29 5.04
N LEU A 214 18.86 -11.72 3.83
CA LEU A 214 19.88 -11.94 2.81
C LEU A 214 20.40 -10.61 2.26
N THR A 215 21.64 -10.67 1.81
CA THR A 215 22.37 -9.58 1.17
C THR A 215 22.78 -9.99 -0.24
N LYS A 216 23.29 -9.05 -1.02
CA LYS A 216 23.89 -9.34 -2.34
C LYS A 216 24.92 -10.48 -2.33
N ALA A 217 25.69 -10.63 -1.25
CA ALA A 217 26.74 -11.65 -1.16
C ALA A 217 26.18 -13.07 -1.14
N ASP A 218 25.01 -13.27 -0.53
CA ASP A 218 24.36 -14.58 -0.40
C ASP A 218 23.80 -15.08 -1.75
N GLY A 219 23.76 -14.22 -2.77
CA GLY A 219 23.24 -14.54 -4.10
C GLY A 219 24.23 -15.22 -5.03
N LYS A 220 25.51 -15.33 -4.64
CA LYS A 220 26.55 -15.94 -5.49
C LYS A 220 26.18 -17.37 -5.89
N GLY A 221 26.17 -17.65 -7.19
CA GLY A 221 25.82 -18.96 -7.74
C GLY A 221 24.31 -19.25 -7.77
N THR A 222 23.46 -18.25 -7.49
CA THR A 222 22.00 -18.36 -7.56
C THR A 222 21.44 -17.58 -8.75
N TRP A 223 20.15 -17.71 -9.05
CA TRP A 223 19.51 -16.95 -10.13
C TRP A 223 19.51 -15.43 -9.89
N TRP A 224 19.63 -15.00 -8.63
CA TRP A 224 19.61 -13.60 -8.23
C TRP A 224 21.01 -13.05 -7.95
N GLU A 225 22.07 -13.73 -8.44
CA GLU A 225 23.44 -13.24 -8.33
C GLU A 225 23.56 -11.80 -8.85
N GLY A 226 24.16 -10.93 -8.02
CA GLY A 226 24.32 -9.52 -8.33
C GLY A 226 23.17 -8.62 -7.88
N LEU A 227 22.04 -9.17 -7.46
CA LEU A 227 20.91 -8.45 -6.87
C LEU A 227 21.01 -8.43 -5.34
N ASP A 228 20.62 -7.33 -4.71
CA ASP A 228 20.51 -7.26 -3.25
C ASP A 228 19.03 -7.33 -2.81
N PRO A 229 18.57 -8.38 -2.11
CA PRO A 229 17.21 -8.45 -1.58
C PRO A 229 16.84 -7.27 -0.67
N GLN A 230 17.81 -6.57 -0.07
CA GLN A 230 17.54 -5.37 0.72
C GLN A 230 17.06 -4.19 -0.12
N ASP A 231 17.40 -4.13 -1.41
CA ASP A 231 16.87 -3.11 -2.32
C ASP A 231 15.36 -3.31 -2.60
N LEU A 232 14.89 -4.56 -2.46
CA LEU A 232 13.48 -4.92 -2.50
C LEU A 232 12.83 -4.73 -1.12
N TYR A 233 13.28 -5.47 -0.11
CA TYR A 233 12.55 -5.58 1.14
C TYR A 233 12.79 -4.43 2.11
N ALA A 234 13.98 -3.84 2.09
CA ALA A 234 14.45 -2.87 3.06
C ALA A 234 14.26 -3.34 4.51
N GLN A 235 14.78 -4.53 4.86
CA GLN A 235 14.52 -5.23 6.14
C GLN A 235 15.76 -5.32 7.06
N ASN A 236 16.76 -4.50 6.77
CA ASN A 236 17.91 -4.26 7.63
C ASN A 236 17.66 -3.09 8.58
N HIS A 237 16.64 -3.25 9.43
CA HIS A 237 16.31 -2.31 10.51
C HIS A 237 15.88 -3.05 11.78
N PRO A 238 15.76 -2.35 12.92
CA PRO A 238 15.16 -2.94 14.12
C PRO A 238 13.73 -3.39 13.87
N LEU A 239 13.35 -4.54 14.44
CA LEU A 239 11.97 -5.06 14.39
C LEU A 239 11.01 -4.18 15.18
N SER A 240 9.75 -4.12 14.74
CA SER A 240 8.66 -3.58 15.55
C SER A 240 8.42 -4.42 16.80
N ALA A 241 7.74 -3.86 17.80
CA ALA A 241 7.32 -4.61 18.97
C ALA A 241 6.39 -5.78 18.57
N LYS A 242 6.56 -6.94 19.22
CA LYS A 242 5.78 -8.16 18.97
C LYS A 242 5.75 -8.58 17.48
N PRO A 243 6.91 -8.73 16.81
CA PRO A 243 6.98 -8.93 15.36
C PRO A 243 6.34 -10.25 14.87
N SER A 244 6.20 -11.24 15.76
CA SER A 244 5.51 -12.50 15.48
C SER A 244 4.01 -12.50 15.76
N ASP A 245 3.47 -11.42 16.32
CA ASP A 245 2.03 -11.28 16.60
C ASP A 245 1.37 -10.57 15.43
N ARG A 246 0.67 -11.31 14.56
CA ARG A 246 -0.03 -10.71 13.42
C ARG A 246 -1.07 -9.66 13.84
N SER A 247 -1.64 -9.76 15.05
CA SER A 247 -2.66 -8.81 15.51
C SER A 247 -2.12 -7.42 15.84
N SER A 248 -0.81 -7.28 16.06
CA SER A 248 -0.18 -5.98 16.35
C SER A 248 -0.09 -5.06 15.13
N VAL A 249 -0.17 -5.60 13.91
CA VAL A 249 0.02 -4.86 12.67
C VAL A 249 -0.92 -3.65 12.58
N HIS A 250 -2.20 -3.83 12.95
CA HIS A 250 -3.19 -2.76 12.86
C HIS A 250 -2.96 -1.64 13.88
N SER A 251 -2.50 -1.96 15.09
CA SER A 251 -2.22 -0.94 16.11
C SER A 251 -0.91 -0.17 15.84
N GLN A 252 -0.09 -0.67 14.91
CA GLN A 252 1.17 -0.07 14.48
C GLN A 252 1.04 0.70 13.15
N TRP A 253 -0.16 0.74 12.56
CA TRP A 253 -0.43 1.30 11.21
C TRP A 253 -0.36 2.82 11.15
N ASP A 254 -0.41 3.51 12.29
CA ASP A 254 -0.18 4.95 12.42
C ASP A 254 1.23 5.27 12.97
N TRP A 255 2.14 4.28 12.90
CA TRP A 255 3.50 4.34 13.44
C TRP A 255 3.57 4.41 14.97
N ALA A 256 2.48 4.07 15.67
CA ALA A 256 2.43 3.96 17.13
C ALA A 256 2.72 2.53 17.63
N ASP A 257 2.44 2.28 18.92
CA ASP A 257 2.46 0.97 19.58
C ASP A 257 3.71 0.10 19.32
N GLY A 258 4.87 0.78 19.30
CA GLY A 258 6.18 0.15 19.13
C GLY A 258 6.49 -0.23 17.69
N ALA A 259 5.83 0.36 16.69
CA ALA A 259 6.24 0.28 15.29
C ALA A 259 7.70 0.71 15.13
N SER A 260 8.45 -0.03 14.32
CA SER A 260 9.76 0.43 13.86
C SER A 260 9.58 1.63 12.92
N ILE A 261 10.26 2.74 13.21
CA ILE A 261 10.12 3.97 12.44
C ILE A 261 11.02 3.93 11.20
N PRO A 262 10.47 4.18 9.99
CA PRO A 262 11.26 4.24 8.76
C PRO A 262 12.39 5.25 8.82
N SER A 263 13.55 4.86 8.30
CA SER A 263 14.67 5.79 8.12
C SER A 263 14.34 6.90 7.12
N SER A 264 14.99 8.06 7.22
CA SER A 264 14.84 9.13 6.22
C SER A 264 15.17 8.66 4.80
N ALA A 265 16.16 7.77 4.63
CA ALA A 265 16.50 7.21 3.33
C ALA A 265 15.37 6.37 2.73
N TYR A 266 14.65 5.61 3.56
CA TYR A 266 13.46 4.86 3.11
C TYR A 266 12.33 5.81 2.73
N SER A 267 12.07 6.82 3.56
CA SER A 267 11.01 7.81 3.32
C SER A 267 11.24 8.60 2.04
N GLU A 268 12.48 9.05 1.78
CA GLU A 268 12.82 9.73 0.53
C GLU A 268 12.76 8.79 -0.69
N LYS A 269 13.22 7.53 -0.56
CA LYS A 269 13.10 6.55 -1.63
C LYS A 269 11.62 6.27 -1.97
N PHE A 270 10.76 6.16 -0.96
CA PHE A 270 9.31 6.01 -1.16
C PHE A 270 8.70 7.23 -1.86
N HIS A 271 9.05 8.44 -1.40
CA HIS A 271 8.65 9.68 -2.07
C HIS A 271 9.03 9.66 -3.55
N ASP A 272 10.31 9.45 -3.83
CA ASP A 272 10.86 9.53 -5.19
C ASP A 272 10.28 8.47 -6.13
N ARG A 273 10.06 7.24 -5.64
CA ARG A 273 9.34 6.20 -6.39
C ARG A 273 7.93 6.65 -6.75
N THR A 274 7.22 7.26 -5.81
CA THR A 274 5.84 7.71 -6.03
C THR A 274 5.78 8.91 -6.98
N ILE A 275 6.74 9.83 -6.91
CA ILE A 275 6.87 10.93 -7.89
C ILE A 275 7.15 10.37 -9.29
N ASP A 276 8.07 9.41 -9.42
CA ASP A 276 8.39 8.74 -10.69
C ASP A 276 7.16 8.06 -11.30
N LEU A 277 6.36 7.37 -10.48
CA LEU A 277 5.07 6.77 -10.88
C LEU A 277 4.08 7.83 -11.40
N ILE A 278 3.87 8.92 -10.64
CA ILE A 278 2.96 10.00 -11.01
C ILE A 278 3.40 10.66 -12.32
N ASP A 279 4.69 10.90 -12.48
CA ASP A 279 5.23 11.61 -13.64
C ASP A 279 5.18 10.77 -14.92
N LYS A 280 5.42 9.47 -14.82
CA LYS A 280 5.36 8.54 -15.95
C LYS A 280 3.94 8.28 -16.42
N TYR A 281 3.02 7.97 -15.50
CA TYR A 281 1.71 7.42 -15.86
C TYR A 281 0.56 8.42 -15.75
N ASN A 282 0.78 9.58 -15.15
CA ASN A 282 -0.22 10.64 -15.00
C ASN A 282 -1.58 10.09 -14.52
N PRO A 283 -1.65 9.36 -13.40
CA PRO A 283 -2.90 8.85 -12.88
C PRO A 283 -3.83 10.01 -12.50
N ASP A 284 -5.13 9.83 -12.72
CA ASP A 284 -6.18 10.77 -12.27
C ASP A 284 -6.48 10.59 -10.77
N MET A 285 -6.13 9.43 -10.21
CA MET A 285 -6.30 9.13 -8.79
C MET A 285 -5.14 8.29 -8.25
N ILE A 286 -4.69 8.60 -7.03
CA ILE A 286 -3.82 7.74 -6.25
C ILE A 286 -4.52 7.34 -4.96
N TYR A 287 -4.56 6.04 -4.71
CA TYR A 287 -5.02 5.47 -3.47
C TYR A 287 -3.82 5.16 -2.58
N PHE A 288 -3.88 5.59 -1.32
CA PHE A 288 -2.96 5.15 -0.28
C PHE A 288 -3.69 4.26 0.73
N ASP A 289 -3.03 3.19 1.13
CA ASP A 289 -3.53 2.25 2.14
C ASP A 289 -3.24 2.71 3.59
N ASP A 290 -2.59 3.87 3.70
CA ASP A 290 -2.17 4.50 4.94
C ASP A 290 -3.35 5.12 5.69
N THR A 291 -3.17 5.26 7.00
CA THR A 291 -4.09 5.97 7.91
C THR A 291 -4.43 7.37 7.37
N ALA A 292 -3.43 8.19 7.02
CA ALA A 292 -3.64 9.51 6.42
C ALA A 292 -2.93 9.62 5.07
N LEU A 293 -1.96 10.52 4.94
CA LEU A 293 -0.99 10.47 3.85
C LEU A 293 0.16 9.53 4.23
N PRO A 294 0.86 8.94 3.25
CA PRO A 294 1.85 7.93 3.55
C PRO A 294 3.00 8.46 4.41
N LEU A 295 3.42 7.63 5.37
CA LEU A 295 4.47 7.91 6.36
C LEU A 295 4.14 9.04 7.35
N TRP A 296 2.91 9.57 7.36
CA TRP A 296 2.50 10.56 8.37
C TRP A 296 2.27 9.89 9.74
N PRO A 297 2.69 10.50 10.88
CA PRO A 297 3.32 11.81 11.03
C PRO A 297 4.85 11.77 11.08
N VAL A 298 5.47 10.62 10.84
CA VAL A 298 6.93 10.42 11.01
C VAL A 298 7.76 10.96 9.84
N SER A 299 7.11 11.28 8.72
CA SER A 299 7.70 11.94 7.55
C SER A 299 6.68 12.82 6.84
N ASP A 300 7.17 13.85 6.13
CA ASP A 300 6.38 14.73 5.27
C ASP A 300 6.25 14.22 3.81
N ALA A 301 6.79 13.04 3.50
CA ALA A 301 6.83 12.48 2.15
C ALA A 301 5.45 12.47 1.47
N GLY A 302 4.42 12.01 2.19
CA GLY A 302 3.05 12.01 1.68
C GLY A 302 2.49 13.41 1.38
N LEU A 303 2.83 14.42 2.19
CA LEU A 303 2.44 15.82 1.94
C LEU A 303 3.09 16.37 0.67
N ARG A 304 4.38 16.06 0.45
CA ARG A 304 5.09 16.42 -0.78
C ARG A 304 4.51 15.74 -2.01
N ILE A 305 4.18 14.46 -1.93
CA ILE A 305 3.51 13.73 -3.01
C ILE A 305 2.17 14.39 -3.34
N ALA A 306 1.35 14.69 -2.33
CA ALA A 306 0.04 15.29 -2.54
C ALA A 306 0.13 16.67 -3.19
N ALA A 307 1.00 17.53 -2.69
CA ALA A 307 1.24 18.84 -3.28
C ALA A 307 1.72 18.73 -4.74
N HIS A 308 2.60 17.77 -5.06
CA HIS A 308 3.11 17.56 -6.41
C HIS A 308 1.98 17.16 -7.36
N MET A 309 1.17 16.18 -6.96
CA MET A 309 0.07 15.68 -7.77
C MET A 309 -0.99 16.77 -8.02
N TYR A 310 -1.35 17.57 -7.01
CA TYR A 310 -2.30 18.67 -7.17
C TYR A 310 -1.76 19.79 -8.07
N ASN A 311 -0.51 20.22 -7.88
CA ASN A 311 0.09 21.25 -8.73
C ASN A 311 0.26 20.76 -10.19
N LYS A 312 0.68 19.51 -10.39
CA LYS A 312 0.77 18.88 -11.71
C LYS A 312 -0.59 18.82 -12.40
N SER A 313 -1.63 18.39 -11.67
CA SER A 313 -2.99 18.38 -12.20
C SER A 313 -3.48 19.79 -12.54
N LEU A 314 -3.24 20.77 -11.67
CA LEU A 314 -3.63 22.16 -11.90
C LEU A 314 -2.96 22.71 -13.16
N GLN A 315 -1.66 22.47 -13.33
CA GLN A 315 -0.92 22.89 -14.51
C GLN A 315 -1.44 22.23 -15.79
N LYS A 316 -1.80 20.95 -15.73
CA LYS A 316 -2.28 20.19 -16.89
C LYS A 316 -3.70 20.60 -17.31
N ASN A 317 -4.59 20.84 -16.34
CA ASN A 317 -6.03 20.94 -16.58
C ASN A 317 -6.62 22.34 -16.29
N ASN A 318 -5.80 23.31 -15.86
CA ASN A 318 -6.24 24.61 -15.31
C ASN A 318 -7.15 24.50 -14.07
N ALA A 319 -7.30 23.29 -13.52
CA ALA A 319 -8.03 22.96 -12.30
C ALA A 319 -7.45 21.68 -11.70
N VAL A 320 -7.63 21.46 -10.39
CA VAL A 320 -7.25 20.19 -9.77
C VAL A 320 -8.31 19.14 -10.13
N GLN A 321 -7.89 18.13 -10.89
CA GLN A 321 -8.66 16.96 -11.31
C GLN A 321 -8.13 15.67 -10.68
N ALA A 322 -6.98 15.74 -9.99
CA ALA A 322 -6.40 14.62 -9.28
C ALA A 322 -7.19 14.29 -8.01
N VAL A 323 -7.30 13.01 -7.68
CA VAL A 323 -7.88 12.50 -6.43
C VAL A 323 -6.81 11.76 -5.63
N ILE A 324 -6.76 12.01 -4.33
CA ILE A 324 -5.92 11.27 -3.38
C ILE A 324 -6.82 10.74 -2.28
N THR A 325 -6.63 9.48 -1.86
CA THR A 325 -7.39 8.89 -0.74
C THR A 325 -6.53 8.57 0.48
N GLY A 326 -7.17 8.52 1.65
CA GLY A 326 -6.61 8.00 2.91
C GLY A 326 -7.71 7.50 3.85
N LYS A 327 -7.36 6.64 4.82
CA LYS A 327 -8.32 5.77 5.53
C LYS A 327 -8.97 6.34 6.79
N ILE A 328 -8.18 6.98 7.63
CA ILE A 328 -8.54 7.45 8.97
C ILE A 328 -8.12 8.91 9.08
N LEU A 329 -9.05 9.79 8.72
CA LEU A 329 -8.80 11.22 8.54
C LEU A 329 -9.52 12.04 9.60
N ASN A 330 -8.82 13.05 10.14
CA ASN A 330 -9.46 14.09 10.92
C ASN A 330 -10.20 15.10 10.01
N GLU A 331 -10.95 16.03 10.61
CA GLU A 331 -11.77 17.01 9.88
C GLU A 331 -10.99 17.94 8.95
N GLN A 332 -9.72 18.25 9.26
CA GLN A 332 -8.87 19.02 8.37
C GLN A 332 -8.43 18.16 7.17
N GLN A 333 -7.96 16.95 7.45
CA GLN A 333 -7.45 16.03 6.44
C GLN A 333 -8.53 15.61 5.44
N LYS A 334 -9.78 15.44 5.88
CA LYS A 334 -10.94 15.18 4.98
C LYS A 334 -11.18 16.29 3.96
N LYS A 335 -10.73 17.53 4.22
CA LYS A 335 -10.78 18.63 3.24
C LYS A 335 -9.61 18.58 2.26
N ALA A 336 -8.49 18.00 2.68
CA ALA A 336 -7.26 17.95 1.91
C ALA A 336 -7.20 16.74 0.96
N ILE A 337 -7.81 15.61 1.33
CA ILE A 337 -7.86 14.36 0.55
C ILE A 337 -9.22 13.66 0.76
N VAL A 338 -9.56 12.73 -0.12
CA VAL A 338 -10.83 11.98 -0.06
C VAL A 338 -10.75 10.90 1.01
N TRP A 339 -11.76 10.86 1.88
CA TRP A 339 -11.87 9.81 2.89
C TRP A 339 -12.28 8.49 2.24
N ASP A 340 -11.54 7.43 2.55
CA ASP A 340 -11.82 6.08 2.08
C ASP A 340 -12.08 5.12 3.26
N ILE A 341 -13.25 4.48 3.25
CA ILE A 341 -13.70 3.60 4.34
C ILE A 341 -13.44 2.15 3.95
N GLU A 342 -12.50 1.48 4.63
CA GLU A 342 -12.18 0.08 4.35
C GLU A 342 -13.39 -0.84 4.58
N LYS A 343 -13.80 -1.56 3.53
CA LYS A 343 -14.85 -2.62 3.57
C LYS A 343 -16.09 -2.21 4.37
N GLY A 344 -16.54 -0.97 4.22
CA GLY A 344 -17.59 -0.41 5.07
C GLY A 344 -18.33 0.74 4.40
N GLN A 345 -19.05 1.50 5.20
CA GLN A 345 -19.76 2.69 4.74
C GLN A 345 -19.94 3.64 5.92
N SER A 346 -20.12 4.93 5.64
CA SER A 346 -20.56 5.85 6.67
C SER A 346 -21.98 5.47 7.13
N ASN A 347 -22.25 5.63 8.43
CA ASN A 347 -23.58 5.47 9.00
C ASN A 347 -24.42 6.76 8.88
N ALA A 348 -23.89 7.80 8.25
CA ALA A 348 -24.55 9.08 8.03
C ALA A 348 -24.26 9.61 6.61
N ILE A 349 -24.99 10.65 6.20
CA ILE A 349 -24.65 11.40 4.99
C ILE A 349 -23.50 12.35 5.34
N GLU A 350 -22.33 12.08 4.77
CA GLU A 350 -21.15 12.93 4.95
C GLU A 350 -21.26 14.23 4.14
N PRO A 351 -20.74 15.35 4.66
CA PRO A 351 -20.77 16.64 3.96
C PRO A 351 -19.75 16.72 2.80
N LEU A 352 -18.71 15.90 2.83
CA LEU A 352 -17.66 15.84 1.81
C LEU A 352 -17.73 14.51 1.05
N PRO A 353 -17.36 14.48 -0.24
CA PRO A 353 -17.26 13.23 -0.98
C PRO A 353 -16.27 12.26 -0.30
N TRP A 354 -16.68 10.99 -0.23
CA TRP A 354 -15.91 9.88 0.31
C TRP A 354 -16.09 8.67 -0.61
N GLN A 355 -15.28 7.64 -0.41
CA GLN A 355 -15.45 6.34 -1.08
C GLN A 355 -15.30 5.18 -0.09
N THR A 356 -15.65 3.99 -0.54
CA THR A 356 -15.30 2.74 0.13
C THR A 356 -14.77 1.75 -0.89
N ASP A 357 -13.88 0.90 -0.43
CA ASP A 357 -13.33 -0.21 -1.15
C ASP A 357 -13.89 -1.54 -0.63
N THR A 358 -14.18 -2.47 -1.54
CA THR A 358 -14.54 -3.83 -1.17
C THR A 358 -14.12 -4.81 -2.26
N CYS A 359 -13.98 -6.09 -1.89
CA CYS A 359 -13.61 -7.16 -2.81
C CYS A 359 -14.79 -8.10 -3.09
N LEU A 360 -14.74 -8.81 -4.23
CA LEU A 360 -15.70 -9.87 -4.56
C LEU A 360 -15.51 -11.11 -3.68
N GLY A 361 -14.29 -11.38 -3.22
CA GLY A 361 -13.99 -12.52 -2.35
C GLY A 361 -12.89 -12.17 -1.37
N ASN A 362 -11.67 -12.02 -1.89
CA ASN A 362 -10.53 -11.47 -1.17
C ASN A 362 -9.79 -10.46 -2.07
N TRP A 363 -8.87 -9.67 -1.53
CA TRP A 363 -8.10 -8.67 -2.29
C TRP A 363 -7.22 -9.35 -3.34
N HIS A 364 -6.31 -10.23 -2.89
CA HIS A 364 -5.54 -11.09 -3.78
C HIS A 364 -6.28 -12.40 -4.09
N TYR A 365 -5.96 -13.01 -5.23
CA TYR A 365 -6.58 -14.27 -5.66
C TYR A 365 -6.35 -15.40 -4.64
N ASP A 366 -7.43 -16.07 -4.26
CA ASP A 366 -7.44 -17.25 -3.39
C ASP A 366 -8.16 -18.39 -4.12
N ARG A 367 -7.41 -19.43 -4.50
CA ARG A 367 -7.94 -20.63 -5.17
C ARG A 367 -9.03 -21.31 -4.34
N GLY A 368 -8.92 -21.27 -3.02
CA GLY A 368 -9.92 -21.79 -2.10
C GLY A 368 -11.21 -20.95 -2.08
N VAL A 369 -11.19 -19.65 -2.37
CA VAL A 369 -12.43 -18.88 -2.59
C VAL A 369 -13.14 -19.33 -3.86
N TYR A 370 -12.39 -19.53 -4.95
CA TYR A 370 -12.92 -20.03 -6.22
C TYR A 370 -13.51 -21.44 -6.09
N ASN A 371 -12.72 -22.41 -5.60
CA ASN A 371 -13.14 -23.81 -5.50
C ASN A 371 -14.38 -23.99 -4.61
N ASN A 372 -14.50 -23.18 -3.56
CA ASN A 372 -15.62 -23.25 -2.61
C ASN A 372 -16.77 -22.30 -2.97
N LYS A 373 -16.74 -21.65 -4.15
CA LYS A 373 -17.80 -20.74 -4.63
C LYS A 373 -18.16 -19.63 -3.63
N ARG A 374 -17.14 -19.03 -2.99
CA ARG A 374 -17.32 -18.03 -1.91
C ARG A 374 -17.27 -16.57 -2.37
N TYR A 375 -17.38 -16.30 -3.67
CA TYR A 375 -17.51 -14.93 -4.17
C TYR A 375 -18.88 -14.36 -3.83
N LYS A 376 -18.94 -13.04 -3.58
CA LYS A 376 -20.17 -12.27 -3.42
C LYS A 376 -21.07 -12.47 -4.63
N SER A 377 -22.38 -12.59 -4.38
CA SER A 377 -23.37 -12.61 -5.44
C SER A 377 -23.49 -11.23 -6.11
N ALA A 378 -23.93 -11.18 -7.36
CA ALA A 378 -24.22 -9.90 -8.03
C ALA A 378 -25.22 -9.04 -7.24
N LYS A 379 -26.24 -9.67 -6.63
CA LYS A 379 -27.20 -8.99 -5.76
C LYS A 379 -26.51 -8.32 -4.56
N THR A 380 -25.59 -9.02 -3.92
CA THR A 380 -24.81 -8.47 -2.80
C THR A 380 -24.02 -7.25 -3.24
N VAL A 381 -23.36 -7.32 -4.40
CA VAL A 381 -22.56 -6.20 -4.92
C VAL A 381 -23.44 -4.99 -5.26
N ILE A 382 -24.61 -5.20 -5.89
CA ILE A 382 -25.52 -4.09 -6.26
C ILE A 382 -26.13 -3.41 -5.02
N HIS A 383 -26.33 -4.15 -3.93
CA HIS A 383 -26.92 -3.63 -2.70
C HIS A 383 -25.91 -2.99 -1.74
N THR A 384 -24.62 -3.25 -1.95
CA THR A 384 -23.52 -2.58 -1.24
C THR A 384 -23.33 -1.22 -1.89
#